data_AF-A0A7K0D1B8-F1
#
_entry.id   AF-A0A7K0D1B8-F1
#
_cell.length_a   1.000
_cell.length_b   1.000
_cell.length_c   1.000
_cell.angle_alpha   90.00
_cell.angle_beta   90.00
_cell.angle_gamma   90.00
#
_symmetry.space_group_name_H-M   'P 1'
#
loop_
_entity.id
_entity.type
_entity.pdbx_description
1 polymer ?
#
loop_
_entity_poly.entity_id
_entity_poly.type
_entity_poly.pdbx_seq_one_letter_code
_entity_poly.pdbx_strand_id
1 'polypeptide(L)'
;MTAEQVFEQALDLLDSAKDLSNLITSAIIGIALQPPTPAGSPSRIAGSPAGTGGTALTYGTIGTNLFDTSSDLRTVADSLLPTAWRGQAAESATQATRAVAAQAEAAGVAFSSAFSALTDWGGKLADAQRRDARGQELLRKADGMVMGDGLFSFGKGATAEARALAEEGCKDRLAAAKIITGAASDAADVLNQLAATARARQMNSPDIDPLTSVVLGYSSDTGWTSDPLISITNPNGLARASQALNAMSAADRAAFEKMLANARSPQEAAYLWKALGAGYGLSDVQKFDQVIHPHGDDTKWLSQHLDPHINDIYSRETGNKGQYTVNYAGQSNYDVPVPGKPGYVYRYDFYNQLTNGDKNTGDCVAASTVMARAANDPVFMLGMTTGQGPMAVSGAKVGDDSPKAVHNRLEQNYTSNYNLNKADPTANANTLLKPATGSSYQDVSVHTPEERRAALPHIEAAVDSGKPVPLGVFPTDPKPDKDGVVYGHQVMILAAQGDKLEIYNPWGFTEWVTKQQFIDGQLGELTSKTPTGGLADPSSVELPQ
;
A
#
# COMPACT_ATOMS: atom_id res chain seq x y z
N MET A 1 -1.80 26.40 -23.43
CA MET A 1 -0.72 25.53 -23.92
C MET A 1 0.28 25.37 -22.79
N THR A 2 0.62 24.14 -22.41
CA THR A 2 1.66 23.88 -21.40
C THR A 2 3.04 24.22 -21.95
N ALA A 3 4.05 24.39 -21.10
CA ALA A 3 5.42 24.62 -21.56
C ALA A 3 5.90 23.47 -22.48
N GLU A 4 5.57 22.22 -22.14
CA GLU A 4 5.86 21.04 -22.96
C GLU A 4 5.28 21.16 -24.37
N GLN A 5 3.99 21.48 -24.48
CA GLN A 5 3.31 21.66 -25.76
C GLN A 5 3.95 22.78 -26.60
N VAL A 6 4.40 23.86 -25.96
CA VAL A 6 5.11 24.95 -26.66
C VAL A 6 6.45 24.45 -27.24
N PHE A 7 7.22 23.68 -26.47
CA PHE A 7 8.51 23.18 -26.94
C PHE A 7 8.36 22.07 -28.00
N GLU A 8 7.37 21.19 -27.86
CA GLU A 8 7.04 20.18 -28.88
C GLU A 8 6.61 20.84 -30.18
N GLN A 9 5.73 21.84 -30.12
CA GLN A 9 5.35 22.62 -31.30
C GLN A 9 6.54 23.35 -31.93
N ALA A 10 7.44 23.92 -31.13
CA ALA A 10 8.64 24.57 -31.63
C ALA A 10 9.56 23.58 -32.36
N LEU A 11 9.72 22.36 -31.83
CA LEU A 11 10.49 21.29 -32.48
C LEU A 11 9.85 20.84 -33.80
N ASP A 12 8.54 20.63 -33.83
CA ASP A 12 7.81 20.23 -35.04
C ASP A 12 7.94 21.30 -36.14
N LEU A 13 7.86 22.58 -35.76
CA LEU A 13 8.05 23.70 -36.68
C LEU A 13 9.49 23.81 -37.17
N LEU A 14 10.48 23.52 -36.32
CA LEU A 14 11.88 23.47 -36.72
C LEU A 14 12.16 22.30 -37.67
N ASP A 15 11.51 21.15 -37.50
CA ASP A 15 11.74 19.95 -38.34
C ASP A 15 11.05 20.03 -39.71
N SER A 16 9.79 20.47 -39.73
CA SER A 16 8.92 20.48 -40.92
C SER A 16 9.37 21.38 -42.07
N ALA A 17 10.30 22.31 -41.85
CA ALA A 17 10.71 23.28 -42.85
C ALA A 17 12.20 23.15 -43.20
N LYS A 18 12.50 22.56 -44.36
CA LYS A 18 13.86 22.38 -44.88
C LYS A 18 14.56 23.70 -45.26
N ASP A 19 13.77 24.75 -45.53
CA ASP A 19 14.24 26.07 -45.96
C ASP A 19 13.59 27.21 -45.14
N LEU A 20 13.68 27.15 -43.81
CA LEU A 20 13.22 28.25 -42.95
C LEU A 20 14.01 29.52 -43.24
N SER A 21 13.31 30.62 -43.54
CA SER A 21 13.93 31.94 -43.53
C SER A 21 14.39 32.31 -42.12
N ASN A 22 15.42 33.13 -42.02
CA ASN A 22 15.91 33.67 -40.74
C ASN A 22 14.77 34.25 -39.88
N LEU A 23 13.79 34.89 -40.52
CA LEU A 23 12.62 35.44 -39.84
C LEU A 23 11.77 34.37 -39.14
N ILE A 24 11.49 33.24 -39.80
CA ILE A 24 10.65 32.18 -39.21
C ILE A 24 11.44 31.45 -38.12
N THR A 25 12.73 31.16 -38.32
CA THR A 25 13.57 30.54 -37.28
C THR A 25 13.65 31.40 -36.04
N SER A 26 13.86 32.72 -36.17
CA SER A 26 13.87 33.63 -35.02
C SER A 26 12.49 33.70 -34.35
N ALA A 27 11.39 33.69 -35.10
CA ALA A 27 10.04 33.64 -34.51
C ALA A 27 9.82 32.37 -33.69
N ILE A 28 10.26 31.20 -34.17
CA ILE A 28 10.17 29.93 -33.43
C ILE A 28 11.04 29.98 -32.16
N ILE A 29 12.27 30.48 -32.25
CA ILE A 29 13.13 30.68 -31.08
C ILE A 29 12.47 31.61 -30.06
N GLY A 30 11.86 32.71 -30.53
CA GLY A 30 11.11 33.63 -29.70
C GLY A 30 9.98 32.93 -28.94
N ILE A 31 9.20 32.08 -29.61
CA ILE A 31 8.17 31.24 -28.96
C ILE A 31 8.80 30.30 -27.93
N ALA A 32 9.89 29.62 -28.28
CA ALA A 32 10.59 28.70 -27.38
C ALA A 32 11.29 29.41 -26.21
N LEU A 33 11.46 30.74 -26.23
CA LEU A 33 11.99 31.54 -25.11
C LEU A 33 10.89 32.06 -24.18
N GLN A 34 9.61 32.07 -24.60
CA GLN A 34 8.51 32.62 -23.82
C GLN A 34 8.15 31.85 -22.53
N PRO A 35 8.14 30.51 -22.50
CA PRO A 35 7.78 29.79 -21.28
C PRO A 35 8.70 30.19 -20.12
N PRO A 36 8.16 30.35 -18.90
CA PRO A 36 8.96 30.73 -17.74
C PRO A 36 9.93 29.60 -17.36
N THR A 37 11.02 29.98 -16.68
CA THR A 37 11.98 29.02 -16.12
C THR A 37 11.36 28.26 -14.95
N PRO A 38 11.76 27.00 -14.68
CA PRO A 38 11.32 26.27 -13.49
C PRO A 38 11.58 27.05 -12.19
N ALA A 39 10.50 27.46 -11.51
CA ALA A 39 10.57 28.25 -10.30
C ALA A 39 10.87 27.39 -9.06
N GLY A 40 11.40 28.01 -8.00
CA GLY A 40 11.68 27.37 -6.72
C GLY A 40 13.17 27.38 -6.36
N SER A 41 13.48 26.80 -5.20
CA SER A 41 14.85 26.76 -4.67
C SER A 41 15.22 25.35 -4.24
N PRO A 42 15.99 24.61 -5.07
CA PRO A 42 16.48 23.28 -4.71
C PRO A 42 17.17 23.24 -3.34
N SER A 43 17.96 24.27 -3.03
CA SER A 43 18.68 24.39 -1.75
C SER A 43 17.77 24.60 -0.53
N ARG A 44 16.58 25.19 -0.70
CA ARG A 44 15.60 25.27 0.38
C ARG A 44 14.81 23.97 0.56
N ILE A 45 14.70 23.17 -0.49
CA ILE A 45 13.97 21.90 -0.47
C ILE A 45 14.89 20.79 0.09
N ALA A 46 15.94 20.44 -0.65
CA ALA A 46 16.84 19.33 -0.33
C ALA A 46 18.00 19.73 0.60
N GLY A 47 18.38 21.01 0.59
CA GLY A 47 19.55 21.53 1.29
C GLY A 47 20.68 21.95 0.35
N SER A 48 21.67 22.68 0.90
CA SER A 48 22.84 23.07 0.13
C SER A 48 23.80 21.89 -0.10
N PRO A 49 24.68 21.93 -1.13
CA PRO A 49 25.73 20.93 -1.31
C PRO A 49 26.67 20.78 -0.10
N ALA A 50 26.76 21.81 0.74
CA ALA A 50 27.50 21.78 2.01
C ALA A 50 26.73 21.07 3.14
N GLY A 51 25.56 20.49 2.88
CA GLY A 51 24.74 19.77 3.86
C GLY A 51 24.09 20.69 4.90
N THR A 52 23.91 21.98 4.60
CA THR A 52 23.30 22.93 5.54
C THR A 52 22.05 23.56 4.96
N GLY A 53 21.06 23.77 5.83
CA GLY A 53 19.75 24.32 5.49
C GLY A 53 18.88 23.37 4.68
N GLY A 54 17.59 23.67 4.56
CA GLY A 54 16.64 22.91 3.76
C GLY A 54 15.66 22.05 4.57
N THR A 55 14.45 21.92 4.04
CA THR A 55 13.37 21.18 4.70
C THR A 55 13.66 19.69 4.81
N ALA A 56 14.25 19.08 3.76
CA ALA A 56 14.60 17.67 3.77
C ALA A 56 15.55 17.34 4.92
N LEU A 57 16.68 18.05 5.08
CA LEU A 57 17.63 17.80 6.16
C LEU A 57 17.02 17.98 7.56
N THR A 58 16.09 18.93 7.70
CA THR A 58 15.31 19.09 8.95
C THR A 58 14.52 17.82 9.26
N TYR A 59 13.84 17.26 8.26
CA TYR A 59 13.08 16.03 8.40
C TYR A 59 13.99 14.84 8.71
N GLY A 60 15.14 14.72 8.04
CA GLY A 60 16.12 13.67 8.32
C GLY A 60 16.68 13.74 9.75
N THR A 61 16.92 14.95 10.26
CA THR A 61 17.34 15.17 11.66
C THR A 61 16.26 14.75 12.65
N ILE A 62 15.00 15.14 12.40
CA ILE A 62 13.86 14.72 13.24
C ILE A 62 13.72 13.19 13.21
N GLY A 63 13.83 12.57 12.04
CA GLY A 63 13.76 11.12 11.89
C GLY A 63 14.82 10.39 12.70
N THR A 64 16.07 10.85 12.65
CA THR A 64 17.19 10.29 13.44
C THR A 64 16.92 10.41 14.94
N ASN A 65 16.53 11.60 15.42
CA ASN A 65 16.23 11.82 16.84
C ASN A 65 15.08 10.94 17.34
N LEU A 66 14.09 10.65 16.49
CA LEU A 66 12.97 9.77 16.81
C LEU A 66 13.38 8.30 16.90
N PHE A 67 14.30 7.83 16.05
CA PHE A 67 14.87 6.50 16.18
C PHE A 67 15.67 6.35 17.48
N ASP A 68 16.50 7.34 17.82
CA ASP A 68 17.24 7.35 19.09
C ASP A 68 16.28 7.32 20.29
N THR A 69 15.24 8.15 20.24
CA THR A 69 14.18 8.18 21.27
C THR A 69 13.48 6.83 21.40
N SER A 70 13.15 6.17 20.29
CA SER A 70 12.54 4.83 20.30
C SER A 70 13.46 3.81 20.96
N SER A 71 14.75 3.82 20.62
CA SER A 71 15.76 2.93 21.20
C SER A 71 15.89 3.12 22.72
N ASP A 72 15.93 4.38 23.18
CA ASP A 72 16.00 4.70 24.60
C ASP A 72 14.74 4.23 25.34
N LEU A 73 13.55 4.47 24.78
CA LEU A 73 12.29 4.03 25.37
C LEU A 73 12.17 2.49 25.41
N ARG A 74 12.64 1.78 24.39
CA ARG A 74 12.76 0.32 24.40
C ARG A 74 13.67 -0.17 25.52
N THR A 75 14.82 0.48 25.70
CA THR A 75 15.74 0.16 26.80
C THR A 75 15.07 0.34 28.18
N VAL A 76 14.31 1.43 28.33
CA VAL A 76 13.51 1.67 29.56
C VAL A 76 12.49 0.56 29.77
N ALA A 77 11.72 0.21 28.74
CA ALA A 77 10.65 -0.78 28.84
C ALA A 77 11.16 -2.20 29.06
N ASP A 78 12.22 -2.61 28.35
CA ASP A 78 12.65 -4.00 28.31
C ASP A 78 13.64 -4.35 29.42
N SER A 79 14.35 -3.36 29.96
CA SER A 79 15.42 -3.59 30.93
C SER A 79 15.22 -2.83 32.24
N LEU A 80 15.00 -1.51 32.18
CA LEU A 80 15.05 -0.68 33.38
C LEU A 80 13.79 -0.80 34.24
N LEU A 81 12.60 -0.71 33.63
CA LEU A 81 11.32 -0.82 34.33
C LEU A 81 11.15 -2.19 35.01
N PRO A 82 11.33 -3.35 34.33
CA PRO A 82 11.16 -4.65 34.97
C PRO A 82 12.16 -4.94 36.09
N THR A 83 13.35 -4.31 36.03
CA THR A 83 14.37 -4.43 37.07
C THR A 83 14.03 -3.58 38.29
N ALA A 84 13.55 -2.36 38.09
CA ALA A 84 13.28 -1.41 39.17
C ALA A 84 11.90 -1.58 39.82
N TRP A 85 10.91 -2.08 39.07
CA TRP A 85 9.52 -2.14 39.48
C TRP A 85 8.84 -3.42 38.97
N ARG A 86 8.04 -4.07 39.83
CA ARG A 86 7.33 -5.32 39.54
C ARG A 86 5.85 -5.22 39.91
N GLY A 87 5.06 -6.11 39.30
CA GLY A 87 3.62 -6.20 39.48
C GLY A 87 2.84 -5.58 38.32
N GLN A 88 1.51 -5.75 38.34
CA GLN A 88 0.63 -5.40 37.22
C GLN A 88 0.76 -3.95 36.74
N ALA A 89 0.89 -2.99 37.68
CA ALA A 89 1.09 -1.60 37.32
C ALA A 89 2.42 -1.35 36.58
N ALA A 90 3.48 -2.11 36.92
CA ALA A 90 4.75 -2.07 36.22
C ALA A 90 4.66 -2.67 34.81
N GLU A 91 3.87 -3.73 34.65
CA GLU A 91 3.60 -4.36 33.35
C GLU A 91 2.82 -3.41 32.43
N SER A 92 1.78 -2.75 32.94
CA SER A 92 1.04 -1.73 32.19
C SER A 92 1.92 -0.54 31.80
N ALA A 93 2.76 -0.05 32.70
CA ALA A 93 3.71 1.03 32.39
C ALA A 93 4.76 0.61 31.34
N THR A 94 5.22 -0.64 31.41
CA THR A 94 6.14 -1.23 30.42
C THR A 94 5.49 -1.28 29.05
N GLN A 95 4.25 -1.77 28.97
CA GLN A 95 3.47 -1.85 27.73
C GLN A 95 3.23 -0.45 27.13
N ALA A 96 2.80 0.52 27.95
CA ALA A 96 2.64 1.90 27.53
C ALA A 96 3.94 2.51 26.97
N THR A 97 5.07 2.25 27.64
CA THR A 97 6.39 2.74 27.18
C THR A 97 6.79 2.12 25.85
N ARG A 98 6.54 0.82 25.64
CA ARG A 98 6.76 0.16 24.34
C ARG A 98 5.90 0.75 23.23
N ALA A 99 4.64 1.07 23.52
CA ALA A 99 3.76 1.70 22.54
C ALA A 99 4.27 3.08 22.09
N VAL A 100 4.75 3.90 23.03
CA VAL A 100 5.37 5.20 22.71
C VAL A 100 6.67 5.00 21.91
N ALA A 101 7.47 3.98 22.24
CA ALA A 101 8.66 3.64 21.46
C ALA A 101 8.32 3.24 20.01
N ALA A 102 7.28 2.42 19.82
CA ALA A 102 6.80 2.01 18.50
C ALA A 102 6.23 3.20 17.70
N GLN A 103 5.54 4.13 18.36
CA GLN A 103 5.10 5.38 17.73
C GLN A 103 6.29 6.24 17.29
N ALA A 104 7.30 6.39 18.15
CA ALA A 104 8.51 7.16 17.82
C ALA A 104 9.24 6.56 16.61
N GLU A 105 9.37 5.23 16.56
CA GLU A 105 9.96 4.53 15.41
C GLU A 105 9.14 4.74 14.12
N ALA A 106 7.81 4.55 14.17
CA ALA A 106 6.95 4.79 13.02
C ALA A 106 7.03 6.24 12.52
N ALA A 107 7.08 7.21 13.43
CA ALA A 107 7.33 8.61 13.08
C ALA A 107 8.73 8.80 12.48
N GLY A 108 9.76 8.15 13.01
CA GLY A 108 11.12 8.16 12.47
C GLY A 108 11.19 7.66 11.03
N VAL A 109 10.51 6.56 10.73
CA VAL A 109 10.33 6.02 9.37
C VAL A 109 9.66 7.06 8.48
N ALA A 110 8.55 7.66 8.91
CA ALA A 110 7.84 8.66 8.12
C ALA A 110 8.69 9.90 7.82
N PHE A 111 9.40 10.45 8.80
CA PHE A 111 10.30 11.59 8.61
C PHE A 111 11.48 11.25 7.69
N SER A 112 12.00 10.03 7.75
CA SER A 112 13.08 9.56 6.85
C SER A 112 12.59 9.38 5.40
N SER A 113 11.40 8.83 5.21
CA SER A 113 10.76 8.73 3.89
C SER A 113 10.47 10.11 3.29
N ALA A 114 9.99 11.04 4.11
CA ALA A 114 9.76 12.42 3.69
C ALA A 114 11.07 13.16 3.36
N PHE A 115 12.17 12.89 4.08
CA PHE A 115 13.51 13.35 3.69
C PHE A 115 13.89 12.86 2.29
N SER A 116 13.68 11.58 2.00
CA SER A 116 13.96 11.00 0.67
C SER A 116 13.13 11.66 -0.43
N ALA A 117 11.82 11.81 -0.23
CA ALA A 117 10.91 12.42 -1.21
C ALA A 117 11.28 13.88 -1.52
N LEU A 118 11.57 14.68 -0.49
CA LEU A 118 12.00 16.07 -0.66
C LEU A 118 13.38 16.17 -1.32
N THR A 119 14.30 15.24 -1.02
CA THR A 119 15.61 15.18 -1.66
C THR A 119 15.49 14.88 -3.15
N ASP A 120 14.66 13.91 -3.53
CA ASP A 120 14.38 13.58 -4.93
C ASP A 120 13.76 14.76 -5.68
N TRP A 121 12.73 15.40 -5.11
CA TRP A 121 12.12 16.59 -5.71
C TRP A 121 13.11 17.74 -5.88
N GLY A 122 13.93 18.02 -4.85
CA GLY A 122 14.97 19.04 -4.94
C GLY A 122 16.01 18.72 -6.02
N GLY A 123 16.38 17.45 -6.18
CA GLY A 123 17.26 16.96 -7.25
C GLY A 123 16.67 17.16 -8.65
N LYS A 124 15.40 16.75 -8.85
CA LYS A 124 14.66 16.94 -10.10
C LYS A 124 14.53 18.42 -10.46
N LEU A 125 14.20 19.29 -9.49
CA LEU A 125 14.13 20.73 -9.73
C LEU A 125 15.50 21.31 -10.11
N ALA A 126 16.58 20.89 -9.46
CA ALA A 126 17.93 21.34 -9.81
C ALA A 126 18.32 20.90 -11.23
N ASP A 127 17.97 19.68 -11.64
CA ASP A 127 18.24 19.21 -13.01
C ASP A 127 17.42 19.95 -14.06
N ALA A 128 16.13 20.16 -13.80
CA ALA A 128 15.25 20.96 -14.65
C ALA A 128 15.79 22.39 -14.81
N GLN A 129 16.21 23.05 -13.72
CA GLN A 129 16.79 24.40 -13.78
C GLN A 129 18.10 24.45 -14.59
N ARG A 130 18.98 23.46 -14.44
CA ARG A 130 20.21 23.38 -15.25
C ARG A 130 19.92 23.20 -16.73
N ARG A 131 19.03 22.27 -17.08
CA ARG A 131 18.63 22.00 -18.47
C ARG A 131 17.94 23.20 -19.11
N ASP A 132 17.02 23.84 -18.39
CA ASP A 132 16.33 25.04 -18.89
C ASP A 132 17.32 26.20 -19.12
N ALA A 133 18.26 26.42 -18.19
CA ALA A 133 19.30 27.44 -18.35
C ALA A 133 20.18 27.19 -19.57
N ARG A 134 20.64 25.95 -19.77
CA ARG A 134 21.40 25.54 -20.97
C ARG A 134 20.57 25.74 -22.23
N GLY A 135 19.31 25.31 -22.23
CA GLY A 135 18.41 25.45 -23.37
C GLY A 135 18.17 26.91 -23.76
N GLN A 136 17.99 27.80 -22.77
CA GLN A 136 17.89 29.24 -23.02
C GLN A 136 19.19 29.84 -23.59
N GLU A 137 20.37 29.41 -23.11
CA GLU A 137 21.65 29.87 -23.65
C GLU A 137 21.81 29.46 -25.12
N LEU A 138 21.51 28.20 -25.45
CA LEU A 138 21.55 27.68 -26.81
C LEU A 138 20.58 28.43 -27.74
N LEU A 139 19.35 28.67 -27.29
CA LEU A 139 18.34 29.43 -28.04
C LEU A 139 18.78 30.88 -28.29
N ARG A 140 19.33 31.57 -27.28
CA ARG A 140 19.85 32.93 -27.45
C ARG A 140 21.04 32.99 -28.39
N LYS A 141 21.94 32.00 -28.34
CA LYS A 141 23.07 31.88 -29.27
C LYS A 141 22.59 31.67 -30.71
N ALA A 142 21.60 30.79 -30.90
CA ALA A 142 20.96 30.57 -32.19
C ALA A 142 20.30 31.85 -32.74
N ASP A 143 19.55 32.57 -31.91
CA ASP A 143 18.90 33.83 -32.31
C ASP A 143 19.94 34.89 -32.72
N GLY A 144 21.04 35.01 -31.97
CA GLY A 144 22.15 35.91 -32.31
C GLY A 144 22.79 35.61 -33.66
N MET A 145 22.94 34.33 -34.03
CA MET A 145 23.45 33.91 -35.35
C MET A 145 22.47 34.28 -36.46
N VAL A 146 21.18 33.99 -36.26
CA VAL A 146 20.11 34.28 -37.23
C VAL A 146 19.99 35.80 -37.48
N MET A 147 20.12 36.61 -36.44
CA MET A 147 20.09 38.08 -36.54
C MET A 147 21.38 38.65 -37.17
N GLY A 148 22.55 38.08 -36.83
CA GLY A 148 23.85 38.51 -37.33
C GLY A 148 24.04 38.30 -38.83
N ASP A 149 23.44 37.25 -39.39
CA ASP A 149 23.44 36.95 -40.83
C ASP A 149 22.44 37.80 -41.66
N GLY A 150 21.71 38.71 -40.98
CA GLY A 150 20.72 39.61 -41.57
C GLY A 150 19.32 39.02 -41.53
N LEU A 151 18.47 39.56 -40.65
CA LEU A 151 17.08 39.13 -40.45
C LEU A 151 16.21 39.19 -41.73
N PHE A 152 16.50 40.16 -42.61
CA PHE A 152 15.79 40.38 -43.88
C PHE A 152 16.55 39.86 -45.10
N SER A 153 17.50 38.93 -44.90
CA SER A 153 18.24 38.32 -45.99
C SER A 153 17.33 37.36 -46.77
N PHE A 154 16.62 37.91 -47.76
CA PHE A 154 15.73 37.13 -48.62
C PHE A 154 16.54 36.10 -49.42
N GLY A 155 16.30 34.80 -49.17
CA GLY A 155 16.93 33.69 -49.89
C GLY A 155 18.12 33.00 -49.21
N LYS A 156 18.56 33.48 -48.03
CA LYS A 156 19.48 32.73 -47.15
C LYS A 156 18.71 32.23 -45.94
N GLY A 157 18.56 30.91 -45.82
CA GLY A 157 17.98 30.28 -44.63
C GLY A 157 18.93 30.34 -43.43
N ALA A 158 18.41 30.00 -42.25
CA ALA A 158 19.24 29.90 -41.05
C ALA A 158 20.39 28.91 -41.28
N THR A 159 21.57 29.23 -40.75
CA THR A 159 22.71 28.31 -40.86
C THR A 159 22.37 26.98 -40.19
N ALA A 160 22.94 25.89 -40.70
CA ALA A 160 22.77 24.57 -40.11
C ALA A 160 23.18 24.56 -38.62
N GLU A 161 24.18 25.36 -38.25
CA GLU A 161 24.62 25.56 -36.87
C GLU A 161 23.56 26.25 -36.01
N ALA A 162 22.97 27.36 -36.48
CA ALA A 162 21.91 28.06 -35.75
C ALA A 162 20.67 27.16 -35.53
N ARG A 163 20.29 26.37 -36.54
CA ARG A 163 19.19 25.40 -36.44
C ARG A 163 19.49 24.30 -35.44
N ALA A 164 20.69 23.72 -35.47
CA ALA A 164 21.09 22.68 -34.52
C ALA A 164 21.08 23.18 -33.07
N LEU A 165 21.58 24.40 -32.83
CA LEU A 165 21.53 25.04 -31.51
C LEU A 165 20.09 25.31 -31.05
N ALA A 166 19.22 25.77 -31.95
CA ALA A 166 17.81 26.01 -31.64
C ALA A 166 17.08 24.70 -31.28
N GLU A 167 17.32 23.64 -32.05
CA GLU A 167 16.73 22.31 -31.81
C GLU A 167 17.21 21.72 -30.48
N GLU A 168 18.52 21.74 -30.21
CA GLU A 168 19.08 21.27 -28.94
C GLU A 168 18.56 22.11 -27.76
N GLY A 169 18.44 23.43 -27.94
CA GLY A 169 17.88 24.33 -26.94
C GLY A 169 16.42 24.00 -26.62
N CYS A 170 15.58 23.78 -27.63
CA CYS A 170 14.20 23.33 -27.44
C CYS A 170 14.11 21.96 -26.76
N LYS A 171 14.98 21.00 -27.13
CA LYS A 171 15.04 19.67 -26.49
C LYS A 171 15.41 19.76 -25.01
N ASP A 172 16.38 20.59 -24.65
CA ASP A 172 16.78 20.80 -23.25
C ASP A 172 15.66 21.43 -22.42
N ARG A 173 14.98 22.46 -22.96
CA ARG A 173 13.83 23.08 -22.28
C ARG A 173 12.62 22.14 -22.18
N LEU A 174 12.37 21.31 -23.20
CA LEU A 174 11.34 20.26 -23.15
C LEU A 174 11.66 19.22 -22.08
N ALA A 175 12.90 18.74 -22.00
CA ALA A 175 13.34 17.81 -20.97
C ALA A 175 13.18 18.43 -19.57
N ALA A 176 13.54 19.71 -19.39
CA ALA A 176 13.33 20.43 -18.14
C ALA A 176 11.85 20.50 -17.74
N ALA A 177 10.96 20.80 -18.70
CA ALA A 177 9.52 20.82 -18.46
C ALA A 177 9.00 19.43 -18.04
N LYS A 178 9.39 18.38 -18.76
CA LYS A 178 9.00 16.99 -18.45
C LYS A 178 9.50 16.52 -17.08
N ILE A 179 10.70 16.93 -16.65
CA ILE A 179 11.25 16.57 -15.33
C ILE A 179 10.44 17.19 -14.19
N ILE A 180 9.98 18.44 -14.34
CA ILE A 180 9.30 19.14 -13.24
C ILE A 180 7.79 18.89 -13.22
N THR A 181 7.20 18.46 -14.34
CA THR A 181 5.81 18.02 -14.40
C THR A 181 5.60 16.86 -13.42
N GLY A 182 4.69 17.03 -12.46
CA GLY A 182 4.36 16.01 -11.45
C GLY A 182 5.30 15.96 -10.25
N ALA A 183 6.58 16.31 -10.38
CA ALA A 183 7.57 16.08 -9.30
C ALA A 183 7.22 16.71 -7.94
N ALA A 184 6.60 17.89 -7.92
CA ALA A 184 6.14 18.51 -6.67
C ALA A 184 4.88 17.85 -6.11
N SER A 185 3.96 17.42 -6.98
CA SER A 185 2.77 16.68 -6.60
C SER A 185 3.15 15.31 -6.03
N ASP A 186 4.07 14.58 -6.67
CA ASP A 186 4.58 13.30 -6.18
C ASP A 186 5.11 13.42 -4.74
N ALA A 187 5.93 14.45 -4.49
CA ALA A 187 6.45 14.69 -3.14
C ALA A 187 5.34 15.07 -2.14
N ALA A 188 4.37 15.90 -2.55
CA ALA A 188 3.24 16.27 -1.71
C ALA A 188 2.34 15.07 -1.38
N ASP A 189 2.10 14.20 -2.35
CA ASP A 189 1.30 12.99 -2.21
C ASP A 189 1.96 12.02 -1.23
N VAL A 190 3.27 11.79 -1.36
CA VAL A 190 4.04 11.01 -0.37
C VAL A 190 3.94 11.62 1.03
N LEU A 191 4.08 12.94 1.17
CA LEU A 191 3.95 13.60 2.49
C LEU A 191 2.54 13.44 3.09
N ASN A 192 1.50 13.54 2.26
CA ASN A 192 0.11 13.37 2.69
C ASN A 192 -0.17 11.91 3.10
N GLN A 193 0.32 10.93 2.33
CA GLN A 193 0.24 9.51 2.67
C GLN A 193 0.91 9.24 4.02
N LEU A 194 2.16 9.70 4.20
CA LEU A 194 2.90 9.55 5.45
C LEU A 194 2.14 10.17 6.64
N ALA A 195 1.53 11.34 6.47
CA ALA A 195 0.72 11.96 7.52
C ALA A 195 -0.55 11.15 7.85
N ALA A 196 -1.20 10.53 6.86
CA ALA A 196 -2.39 9.71 7.04
C ALA A 196 -2.12 8.43 7.85
N THR A 197 -0.89 7.90 7.80
CA THR A 197 -0.48 6.70 8.55
C THR A 197 -0.32 6.92 10.06
N ALA A 198 -0.46 8.15 10.57
CA ALA A 198 -0.34 8.48 11.98
C ALA A 198 -1.52 7.91 12.82
N ARG A 199 -1.46 6.62 13.14
CA ARG A 199 -2.53 5.81 13.76
C ARG A 199 -3.17 6.44 14.99
N ALA A 200 -2.37 6.84 15.98
CA ALA A 200 -2.90 7.43 17.21
C ALA A 200 -3.72 8.72 16.97
N ARG A 201 -3.46 9.46 15.88
CA ARG A 201 -4.27 10.64 15.52
C ARG A 201 -5.62 10.29 14.91
N GLN A 202 -5.78 9.09 14.38
CA GLN A 202 -7.04 8.63 13.82
C GLN A 202 -8.08 8.34 14.90
N MET A 203 -7.62 8.15 16.15
CA MET A 203 -8.50 7.99 17.30
C MET A 203 -8.97 9.34 17.81
N ASN A 204 -10.14 9.78 17.32
CA ASN A 204 -10.75 11.05 17.69
C ASN A 204 -12.00 10.81 18.54
N SER A 205 -11.83 10.70 19.86
CA SER A 205 -12.92 10.59 20.82
C SER A 205 -12.56 11.34 22.11
N PRO A 206 -13.44 12.20 22.65
CA PRO A 206 -13.08 13.14 23.72
C PRO A 206 -12.69 12.49 25.04
N ASP A 207 -13.08 11.22 25.28
CA ASP A 207 -12.79 10.53 26.56
C ASP A 207 -11.77 9.40 26.40
N ILE A 208 -11.13 9.28 25.23
CA ILE A 208 -9.93 8.44 25.08
C ILE A 208 -8.70 9.32 25.29
N ASP A 209 -7.92 8.99 26.31
CA ASP A 209 -6.70 9.74 26.60
C ASP A 209 -5.62 9.46 25.54
N PRO A 210 -4.67 10.40 25.33
CA PRO A 210 -3.65 10.25 24.30
C PRO A 210 -2.78 9.00 24.42
N LEU A 211 -2.52 8.53 25.64
CA LEU A 211 -1.70 7.33 25.84
C LEU A 211 -2.46 6.08 25.42
N THR A 212 -3.75 5.97 25.75
CA THR A 212 -4.61 4.89 25.25
C THR A 212 -4.64 4.87 23.72
N SER A 213 -4.72 6.03 23.06
CA SER A 213 -4.66 6.10 21.59
C SER A 213 -3.35 5.57 21.01
N VAL A 214 -2.23 5.81 21.69
CA VAL A 214 -0.92 5.28 21.29
C VAL A 214 -0.85 3.77 21.52
N VAL A 215 -1.30 3.29 22.68
CA VAL A 215 -1.34 1.87 23.02
C VAL A 215 -2.18 1.10 22.01
N LEU A 216 -3.42 1.50 21.72
CA LEU A 216 -4.28 0.79 20.76
C LEU A 216 -3.76 0.89 19.31
N GLY A 217 -3.22 2.05 18.91
CA GLY A 217 -2.74 2.26 17.55
C GLY A 217 -1.43 1.55 17.23
N TYR A 218 -0.59 1.27 18.23
CA TYR A 218 0.71 0.63 18.04
C TYR A 218 0.81 -0.77 18.66
N SER A 219 -0.31 -1.32 19.15
CA SER A 219 -0.42 -2.74 19.46
C SER A 219 -0.23 -3.57 18.21
N SER A 220 0.59 -4.61 18.30
CA SER A 220 0.79 -5.58 17.24
C SER A 220 0.49 -6.99 17.70
N ASP A 221 0.32 -7.86 16.72
CA ASP A 221 -0.15 -9.20 16.95
C ASP A 221 0.84 -10.03 17.81
N THR A 222 2.12 -10.02 17.40
CA THR A 222 3.22 -10.63 18.16
C THR A 222 4.12 -9.56 18.80
N GLY A 223 3.73 -9.11 19.99
CA GLY A 223 4.52 -8.13 20.76
C GLY A 223 4.20 -6.68 20.37
N TRP A 224 5.21 -5.81 20.37
CA TRP A 224 5.07 -4.40 20.00
C TRP A 224 5.97 -4.10 18.79
N THR A 225 5.37 -3.70 17.67
CA THR A 225 6.10 -3.32 16.45
C THR A 225 5.59 -1.98 15.88
N SER A 226 6.49 -1.24 15.24
CA SER A 226 6.11 -0.08 14.42
C SER A 226 5.55 -0.50 13.06
N ASP A 227 5.80 -1.75 12.65
CA ASP A 227 5.46 -2.25 11.32
C ASP A 227 3.92 -2.22 11.10
N PRO A 228 3.40 -1.40 10.16
CA PRO A 228 1.98 -1.39 9.83
C PRO A 228 1.45 -2.74 9.39
N LEU A 229 2.29 -3.59 8.81
CA LEU A 229 1.89 -4.89 8.29
C LEU A 229 1.56 -5.91 9.37
N ILE A 230 2.13 -5.74 10.57
CA ILE A 230 1.97 -6.62 11.73
C ILE A 230 1.08 -5.93 12.81
N SER A 231 0.65 -4.70 12.54
CA SER A 231 -0.21 -3.97 13.47
C SER A 231 -1.63 -4.54 13.48
N ILE A 232 -2.22 -4.67 14.66
CA ILE A 232 -3.59 -5.20 14.78
C ILE A 232 -4.57 -4.24 14.12
N THR A 233 -4.38 -2.93 14.33
CA THR A 233 -5.24 -1.86 13.84
C THR A 233 -4.57 -1.01 12.77
N ASN A 234 -5.32 -0.69 11.71
CA ASN A 234 -4.89 0.24 10.66
C ASN A 234 -5.56 1.62 10.85
N PRO A 235 -5.05 2.68 10.20
CA PRO A 235 -5.57 4.05 10.32
C PRO A 235 -7.09 4.19 10.12
N ASN A 236 -7.67 3.55 9.10
CA ASN A 236 -9.11 3.64 8.82
C ASN A 236 -9.95 2.88 9.86
N GLY A 237 -9.51 1.70 10.27
CA GLY A 237 -10.15 0.92 11.33
C GLY A 237 -10.23 1.71 12.63
N LEU A 238 -9.14 2.41 12.99
CA LEU A 238 -9.10 3.30 14.15
C LEU A 238 -10.09 4.47 14.01
N ALA A 239 -10.11 5.15 12.87
CA ALA A 239 -11.03 6.26 12.61
C ALA A 239 -12.50 5.83 12.67
N ARG A 240 -12.83 4.68 12.05
CA ARG A 240 -14.18 4.11 12.05
C ARG A 240 -14.62 3.69 13.45
N ALA A 241 -13.74 3.04 14.21
CA ALA A 241 -14.04 2.69 15.59
C ALA A 241 -14.29 3.93 16.45
N SER A 242 -13.52 5.01 16.28
CA SER A 242 -13.81 6.30 16.94
C SER A 242 -15.15 6.89 16.53
N GLN A 243 -15.50 6.87 15.24
CA GLN A 243 -16.82 7.32 14.78
C GLN A 243 -17.95 6.49 15.40
N ALA A 244 -17.79 5.16 15.42
CA ALA A 244 -18.76 4.26 16.02
C ALA A 244 -18.91 4.52 17.53
N LEU A 245 -17.80 4.70 18.26
CA LEU A 245 -17.80 5.03 19.68
C LEU A 245 -18.51 6.36 19.97
N ASN A 246 -18.24 7.39 19.15
CA ASN A 246 -18.87 8.70 19.30
C ASN A 246 -20.37 8.69 18.97
N ALA A 247 -20.83 7.72 18.18
CA ALA A 247 -22.25 7.53 17.86
C ALA A 247 -23.01 6.69 18.90
N MET A 248 -22.32 6.06 19.85
CA MET A 248 -22.95 5.26 20.91
C MET A 248 -23.72 6.13 21.90
N SER A 249 -24.71 5.52 22.56
CA SER A 249 -25.30 6.11 23.76
C SER A 249 -24.25 6.19 24.88
N ALA A 250 -24.44 7.08 25.86
CA ALA A 250 -23.51 7.19 26.99
C ALA A 250 -23.35 5.87 27.77
N ALA A 251 -24.42 5.06 27.85
CA ALA A 251 -24.39 3.77 28.51
C ALA A 251 -23.59 2.72 27.70
N ASP A 252 -23.83 2.65 26.39
CA ASP A 252 -23.13 1.73 25.49
C ASP A 252 -21.63 2.07 25.42
N ARG A 253 -21.33 3.37 25.34
CA ARG A 253 -19.97 3.88 25.37
C ARG A 253 -19.24 3.50 26.66
N ALA A 254 -19.85 3.75 27.81
CA ALA A 254 -19.27 3.38 29.10
C ALA A 254 -19.09 1.85 29.22
N ALA A 255 -19.99 1.05 28.63
CA ALA A 255 -19.84 -0.39 28.58
C ALA A 255 -18.65 -0.82 27.71
N PHE A 256 -18.44 -0.19 26.55
CA PHE A 256 -17.30 -0.45 25.68
C PHE A 256 -15.98 -0.04 26.32
N GLU A 257 -15.90 1.16 26.89
CA GLU A 257 -14.72 1.65 27.60
C GLU A 257 -14.37 0.75 28.80
N LYS A 258 -15.38 0.22 29.49
CA LYS A 258 -15.16 -0.78 30.54
C LYS A 258 -14.57 -2.09 30.01
N MET A 259 -14.95 -2.55 28.82
CA MET A 259 -14.31 -3.72 28.20
C MET A 259 -12.83 -3.45 27.92
N LEU A 260 -12.49 -2.29 27.33
CA LEU A 260 -11.10 -1.90 27.10
C LEU A 260 -10.29 -1.82 28.40
N ALA A 261 -10.86 -1.24 29.46
CA ALA A 261 -10.21 -1.14 30.76
C ALA A 261 -10.03 -2.50 31.46
N ASN A 262 -10.89 -3.47 31.16
CA ASN A 262 -10.83 -4.82 31.72
C ASN A 262 -10.00 -5.80 30.87
N ALA A 263 -9.58 -5.40 29.67
CA ALA A 263 -8.73 -6.21 28.82
C ALA A 263 -7.44 -6.59 29.57
N ARG A 264 -7.04 -7.86 29.47
CA ARG A 264 -5.85 -8.44 30.10
C ARG A 264 -4.58 -8.09 29.36
N SER A 265 -4.69 -7.66 28.11
CA SER A 265 -3.57 -7.13 27.33
C SER A 265 -3.98 -6.00 26.39
N PRO A 266 -3.01 -5.18 25.96
CA PRO A 266 -3.21 -4.20 24.89
C PRO A 266 -3.58 -4.83 23.53
N GLN A 267 -3.21 -6.08 23.28
CA GLN A 267 -3.61 -6.83 22.10
C GLN A 267 -5.10 -7.14 22.13
N GLU A 268 -5.61 -7.64 23.24
CA GLU A 268 -7.06 -7.87 23.43
C GLU A 268 -7.84 -6.56 23.23
N ALA A 269 -7.41 -5.47 23.88
CA ALA A 269 -8.04 -4.16 23.73
C ALA A 269 -8.02 -3.67 22.27
N ALA A 270 -6.91 -3.89 21.55
CA ALA A 270 -6.80 -3.53 20.14
C ALA A 270 -7.71 -4.38 19.25
N TYR A 271 -7.92 -5.67 19.55
CA TYR A 271 -8.88 -6.51 18.83
C TYR A 271 -10.34 -6.12 19.09
N LEU A 272 -10.69 -5.72 20.32
CA LEU A 272 -12.00 -5.14 20.62
C LEU A 272 -12.24 -3.85 19.81
N TRP A 273 -11.22 -3.00 19.72
CA TRP A 273 -11.26 -1.79 18.91
C TRP A 273 -11.37 -2.10 17.40
N LYS A 274 -10.61 -3.08 16.91
CA LYS A 274 -10.66 -3.56 15.53
C LYS A 274 -12.04 -4.14 15.19
N ALA A 275 -12.66 -4.89 16.09
CA ALA A 275 -14.02 -5.41 15.92
C ALA A 275 -15.04 -4.26 15.79
N LEU A 276 -14.95 -3.24 16.63
CA LEU A 276 -15.80 -2.05 16.49
C LEU A 276 -15.56 -1.34 15.15
N GLY A 277 -14.30 -1.17 14.76
CA GLY A 277 -13.90 -0.57 13.49
C GLY A 277 -14.34 -1.35 12.25
N ALA A 278 -14.45 -2.68 12.35
CA ALA A 278 -14.98 -3.55 11.30
C ALA A 278 -16.50 -3.44 11.13
N GLY A 279 -17.19 -2.64 11.96
CA GLY A 279 -18.61 -2.30 11.83
C GLY A 279 -19.55 -3.12 12.72
N TYR A 280 -19.03 -3.89 13.68
CA TYR A 280 -19.86 -4.66 14.61
C TYR A 280 -20.44 -3.74 15.69
N GLY A 281 -21.73 -3.93 16.00
CA GLY A 281 -22.38 -3.25 17.11
C GLY A 281 -21.91 -3.78 18.46
N LEU A 282 -22.12 -2.99 19.52
CA LEU A 282 -21.66 -3.32 20.88
C LEU A 282 -22.05 -4.73 21.33
N SER A 283 -23.27 -5.18 21.05
CA SER A 283 -23.74 -6.52 21.46
C SER A 283 -22.93 -7.65 20.83
N ASP A 284 -22.45 -7.48 19.60
CA ASP A 284 -21.63 -8.50 18.94
C ASP A 284 -20.19 -8.40 19.40
N VAL A 285 -19.68 -7.19 19.63
CA VAL A 285 -18.37 -6.99 20.26
C VAL A 285 -18.31 -7.62 21.66
N GLN A 286 -19.39 -7.54 22.46
CA GLN A 286 -19.47 -8.20 23.76
C GLN A 286 -19.45 -9.73 23.67
N LYS A 287 -20.09 -10.32 22.66
CA LYS A 287 -20.02 -11.77 22.42
C LYS A 287 -18.65 -12.20 21.92
N PHE A 288 -17.99 -11.34 21.14
CA PHE A 288 -16.61 -11.54 20.72
C PHE A 288 -15.65 -11.50 21.91
N ASP A 289 -15.77 -10.48 22.77
CA ASP A 289 -15.05 -10.34 24.04
C ASP A 289 -15.18 -11.59 24.92
N GLN A 290 -16.40 -12.13 25.08
CA GLN A 290 -16.63 -13.35 25.86
C GLN A 290 -15.80 -14.57 25.39
N VAL A 291 -15.44 -14.63 24.11
CA VAL A 291 -14.62 -15.72 23.57
C VAL A 291 -13.13 -15.42 23.74
N ILE A 292 -12.70 -14.18 23.51
CA ILE A 292 -11.27 -13.84 23.51
C ILE A 292 -10.73 -13.48 24.90
N HIS A 293 -11.55 -12.94 25.79
CA HIS A 293 -11.15 -12.47 27.13
C HIS A 293 -10.48 -13.55 28.00
N PRO A 294 -10.95 -14.82 28.01
CA PRO A 294 -10.24 -15.89 28.71
C PRO A 294 -8.80 -16.11 28.24
N HIS A 295 -8.49 -15.68 27.01
CA HIS A 295 -7.18 -15.77 26.35
C HIS A 295 -6.49 -14.39 26.22
N GLY A 296 -7.01 -13.36 26.89
CA GLY A 296 -6.53 -11.99 26.75
C GLY A 296 -5.05 -11.80 27.09
N ASP A 297 -4.51 -12.63 27.98
CA ASP A 297 -3.10 -12.70 28.37
C ASP A 297 -2.24 -13.66 27.52
N ASP A 298 -2.87 -14.42 26.61
CA ASP A 298 -2.21 -15.32 25.66
C ASP A 298 -2.15 -14.68 24.27
N THR A 299 -1.18 -13.80 24.08
CA THR A 299 -0.99 -13.09 22.80
C THR A 299 -0.77 -14.04 21.62
N LYS A 300 -0.21 -15.22 21.87
CA LYS A 300 -0.05 -16.24 20.83
C LYS A 300 -1.40 -16.83 20.42
N TRP A 301 -2.28 -17.11 21.38
CA TRP A 301 -3.63 -17.56 21.06
C TRP A 301 -4.42 -16.50 20.29
N LEU A 302 -4.38 -15.24 20.75
CA LEU A 302 -5.06 -14.13 20.06
C LEU A 302 -4.60 -14.05 18.60
N SER A 303 -3.29 -14.04 18.41
CA SER A 303 -2.64 -14.03 17.11
C SER A 303 -3.08 -15.14 16.20
N GLN A 304 -2.96 -16.38 16.67
CA GLN A 304 -3.34 -17.57 15.91
C GLN A 304 -4.81 -17.60 15.50
N HIS A 305 -5.70 -16.96 16.25
CA HIS A 305 -7.15 -17.08 16.03
C HIS A 305 -7.80 -15.84 15.42
N LEU A 306 -7.14 -14.68 15.47
CA LEU A 306 -7.68 -13.38 15.09
C LEU A 306 -6.90 -12.69 13.96
N ASP A 307 -5.70 -13.18 13.63
CA ASP A 307 -4.90 -12.72 12.50
C ASP A 307 -4.58 -13.90 11.57
N PRO A 308 -4.92 -13.81 10.27
CA PRO A 308 -4.58 -14.86 9.30
C PRO A 308 -3.09 -14.95 8.93
N HIS A 309 -2.19 -14.20 9.58
CA HIS A 309 -0.73 -14.25 9.35
C HIS A 309 -0.33 -14.11 7.87
N ILE A 310 -1.13 -13.37 7.10
CA ILE A 310 -0.90 -13.18 5.67
C ILE A 310 0.37 -12.36 5.44
N ASN A 311 0.78 -11.57 6.44
CA ASN A 311 1.95 -10.69 6.40
C ASN A 311 3.07 -11.18 7.34
N ASP A 312 3.08 -12.47 7.71
CA ASP A 312 4.05 -13.01 8.68
C ASP A 312 5.47 -13.09 8.08
N ILE A 313 6.25 -12.04 8.33
CA ILE A 313 7.68 -11.95 8.01
C ILE A 313 8.55 -12.98 8.75
N TYR A 314 8.01 -13.67 9.78
CA TYR A 314 8.69 -14.74 10.49
C TYR A 314 8.43 -16.13 9.89
N SER A 315 7.59 -16.24 8.85
CA SER A 315 7.56 -17.42 8.00
C SER A 315 8.93 -17.56 7.31
N ARG A 316 9.84 -18.31 7.96
CA ARG A 316 11.19 -18.59 7.46
C ARG A 316 11.19 -19.48 6.21
N GLU A 317 10.03 -19.97 5.81
CA GLU A 317 9.83 -20.61 4.51
C GLU A 317 9.75 -19.53 3.44
N THR A 318 10.91 -18.97 3.09
CA THR A 318 11.05 -18.34 1.79
C THR A 318 10.84 -19.44 0.75
N GLY A 319 9.69 -19.42 0.08
CA GLY A 319 9.51 -20.22 -1.11
C GLY A 319 10.62 -19.90 -2.12
N ASN A 320 10.85 -20.78 -3.09
CA ASN A 320 11.71 -20.43 -4.23
C ASN A 320 11.23 -19.08 -4.80
N LYS A 321 12.13 -18.09 -4.89
CA LYS A 321 11.90 -16.74 -5.45
C LYS A 321 11.42 -15.62 -4.50
N GLY A 322 11.46 -15.80 -3.17
CA GLY A 322 11.18 -14.69 -2.22
C GLY A 322 9.70 -14.51 -1.85
N GLN A 323 8.92 -15.57 -2.01
CA GLN A 323 7.52 -15.67 -1.58
C GLN A 323 7.42 -16.00 -0.09
N TYR A 324 6.41 -15.43 0.58
CA TYR A 324 6.05 -15.75 1.96
C TYR A 324 4.83 -16.67 1.98
N THR A 325 5.01 -17.91 2.42
CA THR A 325 3.90 -18.87 2.50
C THR A 325 3.02 -18.54 3.70
N VAL A 326 1.73 -18.34 3.46
CA VAL A 326 0.75 -18.10 4.53
C VAL A 326 0.55 -19.39 5.32
N ASN A 327 0.57 -19.29 6.64
CA ASN A 327 0.48 -20.44 7.54
C ASN A 327 -0.58 -20.21 8.62
N TYR A 328 -1.17 -21.31 9.09
CA TYR A 328 -2.05 -21.29 10.26
C TYR A 328 -1.40 -22.09 11.37
N ALA A 329 -1.26 -21.49 12.55
CA ALA A 329 -0.61 -22.10 13.71
C ALA A 329 0.80 -22.67 13.41
N GLY A 330 1.56 -22.03 12.52
CA GLY A 330 2.90 -22.48 12.11
C GLY A 330 2.90 -23.63 11.09
N GLN A 331 1.74 -23.96 10.50
CA GLN A 331 1.61 -24.98 9.47
C GLN A 331 1.21 -24.35 8.13
N SER A 332 2.08 -24.48 7.14
CA SER A 332 1.83 -24.10 5.74
C SER A 332 1.03 -25.16 4.98
N ASN A 333 1.03 -26.41 5.47
CA ASN A 333 0.31 -27.52 4.86
C ASN A 333 -0.34 -28.45 5.89
N TYR A 334 -1.30 -29.26 5.43
CA TYR A 334 -1.89 -30.35 6.21
C TYR A 334 -2.05 -31.63 5.38
N ASP A 335 -2.02 -32.77 6.07
CA ASP A 335 -2.07 -34.10 5.45
C ASP A 335 -3.47 -34.72 5.56
N VAL A 336 -4.02 -35.18 4.43
CA VAL A 336 -5.31 -35.90 4.33
C VAL A 336 -5.06 -37.35 3.95
N PRO A 337 -5.44 -38.34 4.77
CA PRO A 337 -5.30 -39.75 4.42
C PRO A 337 -6.04 -40.10 3.13
N VAL A 338 -5.39 -40.85 2.24
CA VAL A 338 -6.01 -41.31 0.98
C VAL A 338 -6.94 -42.48 1.28
N PRO A 339 -8.25 -42.39 0.96
CA PRO A 339 -9.18 -43.49 1.17
C PRO A 339 -8.72 -44.77 0.46
N GLY A 340 -8.67 -45.88 1.20
CA GLY A 340 -8.29 -47.19 0.66
C GLY A 340 -6.78 -47.39 0.42
N LYS A 341 -5.91 -46.43 0.80
CA LYS A 341 -4.45 -46.58 0.71
C LYS A 341 -3.77 -46.26 2.05
N PRO A 342 -3.68 -47.23 2.98
CA PRO A 342 -3.01 -47.05 4.26
C PRO A 342 -1.57 -46.52 4.08
N GLY A 343 -1.22 -45.46 4.81
CA GLY A 343 0.11 -44.84 4.75
C GLY A 343 0.29 -43.78 3.66
N TYR A 344 -0.71 -43.55 2.78
CA TYR A 344 -0.67 -42.47 1.79
C TYR A 344 -1.48 -41.28 2.27
N VAL A 345 -0.94 -40.08 2.08
CA VAL A 345 -1.59 -38.80 2.36
C VAL A 345 -1.53 -37.89 1.15
N TYR A 346 -2.56 -37.08 0.95
CA TYR A 346 -2.48 -35.87 0.14
C TYR A 346 -2.04 -34.72 1.03
N ARG A 347 -1.01 -33.97 0.60
CA ARG A 347 -0.56 -32.76 1.28
C ARG A 347 -1.16 -31.55 0.57
N TYR A 348 -1.89 -30.72 1.31
CA TYR A 348 -2.54 -29.52 0.80
C TYR A 348 -1.98 -28.28 1.50
N ASP A 349 -1.74 -27.22 0.74
CA ASP A 349 -1.43 -25.90 1.30
C ASP A 349 -2.66 -25.35 2.03
N PHE A 350 -2.44 -24.71 3.17
CA PHE A 350 -3.53 -24.38 4.08
C PHE A 350 -4.49 -23.30 3.54
N TYR A 351 -3.93 -22.19 3.07
CA TYR A 351 -4.67 -21.03 2.54
C TYR A 351 -4.77 -21.03 1.01
N ASN A 352 -4.49 -22.18 0.38
CA ASN A 352 -4.60 -22.32 -1.05
C ASN A 352 -6.05 -22.61 -1.43
N GLN A 353 -6.53 -21.91 -2.45
CA GLN A 353 -7.74 -22.26 -3.17
C GLN A 353 -7.62 -23.70 -3.68
N LEU A 354 -8.47 -24.61 -3.18
CA LEU A 354 -8.58 -25.92 -3.78
C LEU A 354 -9.21 -25.75 -5.16
N THR A 355 -8.45 -26.01 -6.23
CA THR A 355 -9.06 -26.38 -7.51
C THR A 355 -9.83 -27.67 -7.25
N ASN A 356 -11.12 -27.54 -6.91
CA ASN A 356 -12.06 -28.64 -7.02
C ASN A 356 -11.83 -29.26 -8.40
N GLY A 357 -11.82 -30.59 -8.51
CA GLY A 357 -11.40 -31.33 -9.72
C GLY A 357 -12.06 -30.94 -11.05
N ASP A 358 -12.95 -29.95 -11.06
CA ASP A 358 -13.35 -29.17 -12.22
C ASP A 358 -12.32 -28.06 -12.51
N LYS A 359 -11.60 -28.25 -13.62
CA LYS A 359 -10.75 -27.22 -14.21
C LYS A 359 -11.48 -25.87 -14.27
N ASN A 360 -10.87 -24.81 -13.72
CA ASN A 360 -11.22 -23.41 -13.98
C ASN A 360 -12.58 -22.89 -13.46
N THR A 361 -12.87 -23.02 -12.17
CA THR A 361 -14.08 -22.40 -11.58
C THR A 361 -13.97 -20.89 -11.32
N GLY A 362 -12.82 -20.22 -11.43
CA GLY A 362 -12.74 -18.76 -11.22
C GLY A 362 -12.96 -18.30 -9.77
N ASP A 363 -12.88 -19.22 -8.82
CA ASP A 363 -13.02 -19.00 -7.38
C ASP A 363 -11.79 -18.32 -6.74
N CYS A 364 -10.74 -18.03 -7.51
CA CYS A 364 -9.61 -17.18 -7.07
C CYS A 364 -10.09 -15.80 -6.61
N VAL A 365 -11.14 -15.27 -7.25
CA VAL A 365 -11.82 -14.03 -6.86
C VAL A 365 -12.39 -14.15 -5.44
N ALA A 366 -13.15 -15.22 -5.19
CA ALA A 366 -13.78 -15.44 -3.88
C ALA A 366 -12.73 -15.75 -2.79
N ALA A 367 -11.74 -16.59 -3.09
CA ALA A 367 -10.69 -16.99 -2.16
C ALA A 367 -9.82 -15.81 -1.73
N SER A 368 -9.34 -15.00 -2.67
CA SER A 368 -8.56 -13.79 -2.36
C SER A 368 -9.35 -12.80 -1.51
N THR A 369 -10.63 -12.61 -1.82
CA THR A 369 -11.49 -11.66 -1.10
C THR A 369 -11.85 -12.13 0.32
N VAL A 370 -12.09 -13.44 0.53
CA VAL A 370 -12.35 -14.01 1.87
C VAL A 370 -11.14 -13.81 2.80
N MET A 371 -9.93 -14.03 2.29
CA MET A 371 -8.71 -13.82 3.09
C MET A 371 -8.46 -12.34 3.40
N ALA A 372 -8.70 -11.46 2.42
CA ALA A 372 -8.63 -10.02 2.64
C ALA A 372 -9.65 -9.53 3.68
N ARG A 373 -10.86 -10.11 3.70
CA ARG A 373 -11.84 -9.89 4.78
C ARG A 373 -11.30 -10.38 6.12
N ALA A 374 -10.78 -11.61 6.20
CA ALA A 374 -10.25 -12.18 7.43
C ALA A 374 -9.13 -11.34 8.04
N ALA A 375 -8.25 -10.74 7.23
CA ALA A 375 -7.20 -9.84 7.70
C ALA A 375 -7.73 -8.55 8.35
N ASN A 376 -8.89 -8.06 7.90
CA ASN A 376 -9.48 -6.81 8.37
C ASN A 376 -10.60 -6.99 9.40
N ASP A 377 -11.12 -8.21 9.58
CA ASP A 377 -12.27 -8.51 10.41
C ASP A 377 -11.94 -9.63 11.42
N PRO A 378 -11.55 -9.28 12.67
CA PRO A 378 -11.14 -10.26 13.67
C PRO A 378 -12.32 -11.12 14.17
N VAL A 379 -13.56 -10.62 14.05
CA VAL A 379 -14.76 -11.35 14.45
C VAL A 379 -15.05 -12.45 13.43
N PHE A 380 -14.91 -12.15 12.14
CA PHE A 380 -14.98 -13.14 11.06
C PHE A 380 -13.84 -14.15 11.15
N MET A 381 -12.61 -13.70 11.41
CA MET A 381 -11.45 -14.58 11.57
C MET A 381 -11.65 -15.56 12.73
N LEU A 382 -12.11 -15.10 13.90
CA LEU A 382 -12.44 -15.96 15.03
C LEU A 382 -13.49 -17.02 14.65
N GLY A 383 -14.53 -16.62 13.94
CA GLY A 383 -15.57 -17.53 13.47
C GLY A 383 -15.04 -18.59 12.50
N MET A 384 -14.06 -18.24 11.68
CA MET A 384 -13.39 -19.15 10.75
C MET A 384 -12.41 -20.10 11.46
N THR A 385 -11.67 -19.65 12.47
CA THR A 385 -10.67 -20.47 13.17
C THR A 385 -11.30 -21.36 14.24
N THR A 386 -12.27 -20.85 15.01
CA THR A 386 -12.82 -21.59 16.15
C THR A 386 -14.23 -22.13 15.91
N GLY A 387 -14.95 -21.58 14.93
CA GLY A 387 -16.40 -21.82 14.81
C GLY A 387 -17.21 -21.20 15.95
N GLN A 388 -16.65 -20.22 16.67
CA GLN A 388 -17.30 -19.50 17.79
C GLN A 388 -17.54 -18.02 17.46
N GLY A 389 -18.29 -17.34 18.33
CA GLY A 389 -18.52 -15.91 18.26
C GLY A 389 -19.66 -15.49 17.32
N PRO A 390 -19.85 -14.17 17.13
CA PRO A 390 -20.95 -13.60 16.34
C PRO A 390 -21.00 -14.07 14.89
N MET A 391 -19.83 -14.38 14.32
CA MET A 391 -19.66 -14.82 12.93
C MET A 391 -19.26 -16.29 12.83
N ALA A 392 -19.65 -17.12 13.80
CA ALA A 392 -19.38 -18.54 13.81
C ALA A 392 -19.73 -19.21 12.47
N VAL A 393 -18.73 -19.83 11.84
CA VAL A 393 -18.91 -20.58 10.60
C VAL A 393 -19.30 -22.02 10.95
N SER A 394 -20.41 -22.50 10.39
CA SER A 394 -20.86 -23.89 10.54
C SER A 394 -19.85 -24.86 9.94
N GLY A 395 -19.89 -26.15 10.34
CA GLY A 395 -18.96 -27.16 9.82
C GLY A 395 -18.45 -28.08 10.93
N ALA A 396 -17.13 -28.10 11.13
CA ALA A 396 -16.49 -28.85 12.21
C ALA A 396 -17.00 -28.40 13.60
N LYS A 397 -16.80 -29.25 14.62
CA LYS A 397 -17.28 -29.03 15.99
C LYS A 397 -16.90 -27.63 16.49
N VAL A 398 -17.82 -26.94 17.16
CA VAL A 398 -17.54 -25.63 17.79
C VAL A 398 -16.37 -25.76 18.76
N GLY A 399 -15.37 -24.88 18.63
CA GLY A 399 -14.10 -24.92 19.36
C GLY A 399 -13.06 -25.91 18.83
N ASP A 400 -13.33 -26.60 17.72
CA ASP A 400 -12.30 -27.37 16.99
C ASP A 400 -11.51 -26.42 16.09
N ASP A 401 -10.33 -26.04 16.56
CA ASP A 401 -9.32 -25.19 15.90
C ASP A 401 -8.25 -26.03 15.18
N SER A 402 -8.49 -27.33 14.96
CA SER A 402 -7.55 -28.16 14.22
C SER A 402 -7.37 -27.64 12.79
N PRO A 403 -6.16 -27.76 12.19
CA PRO A 403 -5.89 -27.27 10.85
C PRO A 403 -6.93 -27.72 9.80
N LYS A 404 -7.37 -28.97 9.89
CA LYS A 404 -8.44 -29.50 9.02
C LYS A 404 -9.78 -28.82 9.24
N ALA A 405 -10.17 -28.56 10.49
CA ALA A 405 -11.44 -27.91 10.81
C ALA A 405 -11.47 -26.47 10.28
N VAL A 406 -10.38 -25.73 10.48
CA VAL A 406 -10.22 -24.36 9.98
C VAL A 406 -10.20 -24.32 8.46
N HIS A 407 -9.45 -25.21 7.82
CA HIS A 407 -9.42 -25.30 6.36
C HIS A 407 -10.81 -25.59 5.78
N ASN A 408 -11.56 -26.54 6.35
CA ASN A 408 -12.93 -26.83 5.90
C ASN A 408 -13.85 -25.60 6.00
N ARG A 409 -13.72 -24.80 7.06
CA ARG A 409 -14.50 -23.55 7.22
C ARG A 409 -14.05 -22.49 6.22
N LEU A 410 -12.75 -22.37 5.93
CA LEU A 410 -12.23 -21.50 4.88
C LEU A 410 -12.79 -21.89 3.50
N GLU A 411 -12.71 -23.17 3.14
CA GLU A 411 -13.25 -23.72 1.89
C GLU A 411 -14.74 -23.44 1.76
N GLN A 412 -15.50 -23.67 2.82
CA GLN A 412 -16.92 -23.39 2.85
C GLN A 412 -17.21 -21.91 2.60
N ASN A 413 -16.43 -20.99 3.18
CA ASN A 413 -16.64 -19.56 3.00
C ASN A 413 -16.39 -19.12 1.56
N TYR A 414 -15.25 -19.47 0.95
CA TYR A 414 -15.01 -19.04 -0.43
C TYR A 414 -15.93 -19.75 -1.42
N THR A 415 -16.29 -21.03 -1.20
CA THR A 415 -17.25 -21.74 -2.05
C THR A 415 -18.64 -21.14 -1.97
N SER A 416 -19.10 -20.79 -0.76
CA SER A 416 -20.40 -20.14 -0.55
C SER A 416 -20.46 -18.77 -1.23
N ASN A 417 -19.39 -17.99 -1.07
CA ASN A 417 -19.28 -16.67 -1.67
C ASN A 417 -19.16 -16.75 -3.21
N TYR A 418 -18.39 -17.70 -3.74
CA TYR A 418 -18.36 -17.97 -5.18
C TYR A 418 -19.75 -18.39 -5.69
N ASN A 419 -20.50 -19.20 -4.96
CA ASN A 419 -21.85 -19.57 -5.38
C ASN A 419 -22.80 -18.37 -5.47
N LEU A 420 -22.63 -17.40 -4.58
CA LEU A 420 -23.42 -16.16 -4.52
C LEU A 420 -23.03 -15.17 -5.63
N ASN A 421 -21.74 -14.86 -5.76
CA ASN A 421 -21.24 -13.75 -6.57
C ASN A 421 -20.50 -14.20 -7.84
N LYS A 422 -20.29 -15.51 -8.02
CA LYS A 422 -19.46 -16.08 -9.09
C LYS A 422 -18.07 -15.44 -9.10
N ALA A 423 -17.48 -15.32 -10.28
CA ALA A 423 -16.17 -14.70 -10.50
C ALA A 423 -16.25 -13.18 -10.68
N ASP A 424 -17.31 -12.49 -10.24
CA ASP A 424 -17.46 -11.03 -10.35
C ASP A 424 -16.63 -10.31 -9.26
N PRO A 425 -15.51 -9.65 -9.59
CA PRO A 425 -14.64 -9.00 -8.61
C PRO A 425 -15.35 -7.94 -7.75
N THR A 426 -16.10 -7.05 -8.41
CA THR A 426 -16.81 -5.94 -7.76
C THR A 426 -17.89 -6.44 -6.81
N ALA A 427 -18.68 -7.43 -7.22
CA ALA A 427 -19.73 -8.00 -6.38
C ALA A 427 -19.13 -8.71 -5.15
N ASN A 428 -18.03 -9.45 -5.33
CA ASN A 428 -17.30 -10.10 -4.25
C ASN A 428 -16.74 -9.07 -3.26
N ALA A 429 -16.05 -8.03 -3.74
CA ALA A 429 -15.50 -6.96 -2.92
C ALA A 429 -16.58 -6.20 -2.13
N ASN A 430 -17.70 -5.87 -2.78
CA ASN A 430 -18.81 -5.19 -2.12
C ASN A 430 -19.58 -6.07 -1.13
N THR A 431 -19.55 -7.39 -1.30
CA THR A 431 -20.17 -8.34 -0.35
C THR A 431 -19.28 -8.54 0.89
N LEU A 432 -17.97 -8.71 0.69
CA LEU A 432 -17.06 -9.16 1.73
C LEU A 432 -16.20 -8.05 2.36
N LEU A 433 -15.74 -7.07 1.57
CA LEU A 433 -14.84 -6.03 2.04
C LEU A 433 -15.59 -4.79 2.49
N LYS A 434 -16.68 -4.40 1.82
CA LYS A 434 -17.45 -3.20 2.19
C LYS A 434 -17.86 -3.15 3.67
N PRO A 435 -18.36 -4.23 4.30
CA PRO A 435 -18.69 -4.18 5.73
C PRO A 435 -17.46 -3.86 6.60
N ALA A 436 -16.35 -4.56 6.34
CA ALA A 436 -15.12 -4.46 7.11
C ALA A 436 -14.30 -3.19 6.83
N THR A 437 -14.46 -2.56 5.66
CA THR A 437 -13.69 -1.38 5.23
C THR A 437 -14.49 -0.08 5.23
N GLY A 438 -15.82 -0.16 5.18
CA GLY A 438 -16.73 0.98 5.11
C GLY A 438 -16.88 1.60 3.71
N SER A 439 -16.16 1.12 2.70
CA SER A 439 -16.21 1.64 1.33
C SER A 439 -16.86 0.66 0.37
N SER A 440 -17.64 1.18 -0.58
CA SER A 440 -18.01 0.40 -1.76
C SER A 440 -16.83 0.34 -2.73
N TYR A 441 -16.72 -0.72 -3.51
CA TYR A 441 -15.65 -0.92 -4.48
C TYR A 441 -16.19 -0.75 -5.90
N GLN A 442 -15.37 -0.20 -6.78
CA GLN A 442 -15.66 -0.05 -8.20
C GLN A 442 -14.47 -0.47 -9.04
N ASP A 443 -14.76 -1.12 -10.17
CA ASP A 443 -13.76 -1.49 -11.16
C ASP A 443 -13.14 -0.24 -11.81
N VAL A 444 -11.81 -0.21 -11.83
CA VAL A 444 -11.01 0.78 -12.53
C VAL A 444 -10.04 0.05 -13.45
N SER A 445 -10.17 0.32 -14.74
CA SER A 445 -9.31 -0.25 -15.76
C SER A 445 -7.88 0.30 -15.70
N VAL A 446 -6.90 -0.59 -15.85
CA VAL A 446 -5.46 -0.29 -15.79
C VAL A 446 -4.68 -1.03 -16.88
N HIS A 447 -5.20 -1.07 -18.10
CA HIS A 447 -4.62 -1.84 -19.21
C HIS A 447 -3.27 -1.27 -19.70
N THR A 448 -3.06 0.03 -19.55
CA THR A 448 -1.86 0.71 -20.04
C THR A 448 -0.90 1.10 -18.91
N PRO A 449 0.41 1.23 -19.18
CA PRO A 449 1.35 1.78 -18.20
C PRO A 449 0.93 3.14 -17.64
N GLU A 450 0.32 4.00 -18.45
CA GLU A 450 -0.18 5.31 -18.05
C GLU A 450 -1.34 5.19 -17.05
N GLU A 451 -2.33 4.33 -17.32
CA GLU A 451 -3.45 4.09 -16.40
C GLU A 451 -2.98 3.46 -15.08
N ARG A 452 -2.03 2.52 -15.14
CA ARG A 452 -1.42 1.92 -13.94
C ARG A 452 -0.69 2.97 -13.11
N ARG A 453 0.08 3.85 -13.76
CA ARG A 453 0.79 4.95 -13.11
C ARG A 453 -0.20 5.93 -12.45
N ALA A 454 -1.34 6.18 -13.09
CA ALA A 454 -2.41 7.02 -12.55
C ALA A 454 -3.19 6.36 -11.39
N ALA A 455 -3.33 5.03 -11.39
CA ALA A 455 -4.03 4.30 -10.33
C ALA A 455 -3.20 4.12 -9.05
N LEU A 456 -1.87 4.09 -9.15
CA LEU A 456 -0.97 3.83 -8.01
C LEU A 456 -1.23 4.70 -6.78
N PRO A 457 -1.36 6.04 -6.87
CA PRO A 457 -1.63 6.86 -5.69
C PRO A 457 -2.94 6.47 -4.98
N HIS A 458 -3.96 6.04 -5.73
CA HIS A 458 -5.23 5.59 -5.18
C HIS A 458 -5.14 4.19 -4.54
N ILE A 459 -4.37 3.29 -5.16
CA ILE A 459 -4.07 1.96 -4.61
C ILE A 459 -3.33 2.11 -3.27
N GLU A 460 -2.27 2.93 -3.23
CA GLU A 460 -1.47 3.21 -2.04
C GLU A 460 -2.33 3.80 -0.93
N ALA A 461 -3.10 4.86 -1.23
CA ALA A 461 -4.00 5.47 -0.26
C ALA A 461 -5.04 4.47 0.27
N ALA A 462 -5.55 3.57 -0.57
CA ALA A 462 -6.47 2.52 -0.16
C ALA A 462 -5.81 1.56 0.83
N VAL A 463 -4.68 0.95 0.48
CA VAL A 463 -4.03 -0.07 1.34
C VAL A 463 -3.40 0.53 2.60
N ASP A 464 -2.87 1.74 2.55
CA ASP A 464 -2.41 2.49 3.74
C ASP A 464 -3.56 2.78 4.71
N SER A 465 -4.77 2.92 4.16
CA SER A 465 -6.00 3.01 4.94
C SER A 465 -6.62 1.63 5.25
N GLY A 466 -5.89 0.53 5.10
CA GLY A 466 -6.40 -0.81 5.41
C GLY A 466 -7.60 -1.22 4.56
N LYS A 467 -7.65 -0.77 3.31
CA LYS A 467 -8.64 -1.18 2.32
C LYS A 467 -7.91 -2.01 1.25
N PRO A 468 -7.94 -3.36 1.35
CA PRO A 468 -7.33 -4.22 0.34
C PRO A 468 -7.88 -3.93 -1.04
N VAL A 469 -7.03 -3.97 -2.06
CA VAL A 469 -7.40 -3.67 -3.45
C VAL A 469 -7.36 -4.97 -4.27
N PRO A 470 -8.51 -5.52 -4.66
CA PRO A 470 -8.56 -6.60 -5.63
C PRO A 470 -7.89 -6.18 -6.95
N LEU A 471 -7.03 -7.04 -7.48
CA LEU A 471 -6.27 -6.81 -8.71
C LEU A 471 -6.52 -7.97 -9.68
N GLY A 472 -7.08 -7.66 -10.85
CA GLY A 472 -7.19 -8.57 -11.98
C GLY A 472 -5.91 -8.60 -12.79
N VAL A 473 -5.34 -9.80 -12.97
CA VAL A 473 -4.18 -10.04 -13.84
C VAL A 473 -4.56 -10.98 -14.98
N PHE A 474 -4.21 -10.59 -16.20
CA PHE A 474 -4.59 -11.29 -17.43
C PHE A 474 -3.36 -11.66 -18.26
N PRO A 475 -3.51 -12.57 -19.24
CA PRO A 475 -2.44 -12.88 -20.16
C PRO A 475 -2.09 -11.67 -21.03
N THR A 476 -0.79 -11.44 -21.25
CA THR A 476 -0.29 -10.36 -22.14
C THR A 476 -0.75 -10.53 -23.59
N ASP A 477 -0.99 -11.77 -24.04
CA ASP A 477 -1.64 -12.10 -25.32
C ASP A 477 -2.87 -12.98 -25.03
N PRO A 478 -4.04 -12.38 -24.74
CA PRO A 478 -5.21 -13.11 -24.29
C PRO A 478 -5.76 -13.97 -25.43
N LYS A 479 -5.50 -15.28 -25.36
CA LYS A 479 -6.12 -16.27 -26.25
C LYS A 479 -7.38 -16.79 -25.59
N PRO A 480 -8.56 -16.51 -26.17
CA PRO A 480 -9.78 -17.12 -25.68
C PRO A 480 -9.66 -18.64 -25.82
N ASP A 481 -10.24 -19.35 -24.88
CA ASP A 481 -10.32 -20.80 -24.96
C ASP A 481 -11.33 -21.25 -26.03
N LYS A 482 -11.57 -22.57 -26.08
CA LYS A 482 -12.52 -23.19 -27.02
C LYS A 482 -13.96 -22.63 -26.90
N ASP A 483 -14.30 -22.02 -25.77
CA ASP A 483 -15.61 -21.47 -25.46
C ASP A 483 -15.63 -19.92 -25.59
N GLY A 484 -14.52 -19.32 -26.05
CA GLY A 484 -14.41 -17.87 -26.26
C GLY A 484 -13.96 -17.08 -25.02
N VAL A 485 -13.57 -17.75 -23.93
CA VAL A 485 -13.29 -17.12 -22.64
C VAL A 485 -11.80 -16.87 -22.47
N VAL A 486 -11.43 -15.64 -22.11
CA VAL A 486 -10.06 -15.30 -21.67
C VAL A 486 -9.98 -15.49 -20.16
N TYR A 487 -9.10 -16.37 -19.71
CA TYR A 487 -8.89 -16.61 -18.28
C TYR A 487 -7.97 -15.56 -17.67
N GLY A 488 -8.48 -14.83 -16.67
CA GLY A 488 -7.69 -14.01 -15.75
C GLY A 488 -7.50 -14.70 -14.40
N HIS A 489 -6.70 -14.08 -13.54
CA HIS A 489 -6.53 -14.45 -12.13
C HIS A 489 -6.73 -13.20 -11.28
N GLN A 490 -7.33 -13.36 -10.11
CA GLN A 490 -7.45 -12.26 -9.16
C GLN A 490 -6.51 -12.50 -7.99
N VAL A 491 -5.71 -11.47 -7.71
CA VAL A 491 -4.86 -11.36 -6.52
C VAL A 491 -5.35 -10.18 -5.68
N MET A 492 -4.80 -10.01 -4.48
CA MET A 492 -5.15 -8.90 -3.59
C MET A 492 -3.92 -8.09 -3.24
N ILE A 493 -3.95 -6.78 -3.46
CA ILE A 493 -2.93 -5.87 -2.93
C ILE A 493 -3.31 -5.57 -1.48
N LEU A 494 -2.41 -5.91 -0.54
CA LEU A 494 -2.67 -5.81 0.90
C LEU A 494 -1.99 -4.61 1.54
N ALA A 495 -0.83 -4.20 1.01
CA ALA A 495 -0.05 -3.12 1.57
C ALA A 495 0.87 -2.46 0.53
N ALA A 496 1.37 -1.27 0.88
CA ALA A 496 2.40 -0.56 0.14
C ALA A 496 3.53 -0.16 1.08
N GLN A 497 4.78 -0.26 0.61
CA GLN A 497 5.95 0.18 1.36
C GLN A 497 7.03 0.65 0.39
N GLY A 498 7.46 1.90 0.52
CA GLY A 498 8.49 2.47 -0.34
C GLY A 498 8.11 2.39 -1.82
N ASP A 499 8.89 1.67 -2.62
CA ASP A 499 8.66 1.44 -4.04
C ASP A 499 7.94 0.12 -4.35
N LYS A 500 7.33 -0.54 -3.36
CA LYS A 500 6.74 -1.88 -3.50
C LYS A 500 5.29 -1.98 -3.02
N LEU A 501 4.61 -2.99 -3.55
CA LEU A 501 3.26 -3.44 -3.19
C LEU A 501 3.35 -4.90 -2.71
N GLU A 502 2.72 -5.21 -1.60
CA GLU A 502 2.54 -6.59 -1.14
C GLU A 502 1.27 -7.18 -1.76
N ILE A 503 1.42 -8.30 -2.45
CA ILE A 503 0.33 -8.95 -3.17
C ILE A 503 0.11 -10.35 -2.61
N TYR A 504 -1.10 -10.61 -2.12
CA TYR A 504 -1.58 -11.95 -1.78
C TYR A 504 -2.11 -12.66 -3.01
N ASN A 505 -1.50 -13.80 -3.31
CA ASN A 505 -2.01 -14.74 -4.28
C ASN A 505 -2.83 -15.82 -3.56
N PRO A 506 -4.10 -16.06 -3.95
CA PRO A 506 -4.94 -17.10 -3.34
C PRO A 506 -4.43 -18.54 -3.51
N TRP A 507 -3.27 -18.72 -4.14
CA TRP A 507 -2.48 -19.95 -4.07
C TRP A 507 -1.72 -20.14 -2.74
N GLY A 508 -1.89 -19.22 -1.77
CA GLY A 508 -1.43 -19.38 -0.39
C GLY A 508 -0.11 -18.68 -0.07
N PHE A 509 0.25 -17.62 -0.80
CA PHE A 509 1.47 -16.85 -0.52
C PHE A 509 1.29 -15.35 -0.76
N THR A 510 2.13 -14.55 -0.11
CA THR A 510 2.35 -13.15 -0.47
C THR A 510 3.71 -12.94 -1.10
N GLU A 511 3.82 -11.88 -1.90
CA GLU A 511 5.08 -11.47 -2.52
C GLU A 511 5.08 -9.95 -2.72
N TRP A 512 6.26 -9.35 -2.57
CA TRP A 512 6.48 -7.93 -2.81
C TRP A 512 6.90 -7.68 -4.24
N VAL A 513 6.10 -6.90 -4.98
CA VAL A 513 6.46 -6.43 -6.32
C VAL A 513 6.74 -4.94 -6.31
N THR A 514 7.67 -4.50 -7.13
CA THR A 514 7.92 -3.08 -7.31
C THR A 514 6.74 -2.41 -8.03
N LYS A 515 6.49 -1.14 -7.72
CA LYS A 515 5.52 -0.30 -8.43
C LYS A 515 5.85 -0.21 -9.91
N GLN A 516 7.14 -0.26 -10.27
CA GLN A 516 7.58 -0.29 -11.67
C GLN A 516 7.20 -1.61 -12.35
N GLN A 517 7.35 -2.77 -11.70
CA GLN A 517 6.85 -4.04 -12.24
C GLN A 517 5.34 -4.03 -12.43
N PHE A 518 4.58 -3.39 -11.53
CA PHE A 518 3.14 -3.17 -11.72
C PHE A 518 2.88 -2.33 -12.97
N ILE A 519 3.49 -1.15 -13.11
CA ILE A 519 3.35 -0.26 -14.27
C ILE A 519 3.68 -0.98 -15.58
N ASP A 520 4.80 -1.70 -15.61
CA ASP A 520 5.32 -2.37 -16.81
C ASP A 520 4.59 -3.66 -17.16
N GLY A 521 3.63 -4.12 -16.35
CA GLY A 521 2.90 -5.36 -16.59
C GLY A 521 3.77 -6.61 -16.42
N GLN A 522 4.64 -6.61 -15.41
CA GLN A 522 5.63 -7.67 -15.18
C GLN A 522 5.26 -8.54 -13.97
N LEU A 523 3.99 -8.92 -13.84
CA LEU A 523 3.50 -9.74 -12.72
C LEU A 523 3.53 -11.26 -12.98
N GLY A 524 4.25 -11.71 -14.01
CA GLY A 524 4.28 -13.13 -14.40
C GLY A 524 4.86 -14.06 -13.32
N GLU A 525 5.82 -13.59 -12.53
CA GLU A 525 6.41 -14.39 -11.44
C GLU A 525 5.38 -14.69 -10.33
N LEU A 526 4.53 -13.71 -9.99
CA LEU A 526 3.40 -13.88 -9.06
C LEU A 526 2.43 -14.97 -9.53
N THR A 527 2.28 -15.17 -10.84
CA THR A 527 1.33 -16.13 -11.41
C THR A 527 2.01 -17.39 -11.95
N SER A 528 3.24 -17.67 -11.50
CA SER A 528 3.99 -18.90 -11.80
C SER A 528 4.25 -19.15 -13.30
N LYS A 529 4.31 -18.11 -14.13
CA LYS A 529 4.64 -18.22 -15.56
C LYS A 529 5.70 -17.19 -15.97
N THR A 530 6.70 -17.63 -16.73
CA THR A 530 7.75 -16.77 -17.31
C THR A 530 7.17 -15.54 -18.02
N PRO A 531 7.87 -14.39 -18.01
CA PRO A 531 7.33 -13.05 -18.28
C PRO A 531 6.79 -12.81 -19.70
N THR A 532 6.86 -13.79 -20.60
CA THR A 532 6.39 -13.68 -21.99
C THR A 532 5.26 -14.66 -22.34
N GLY A 533 4.67 -15.35 -21.35
CA GLY A 533 3.55 -16.28 -21.56
C GLY A 533 2.63 -16.49 -20.35
N GLY A 534 2.73 -15.60 -19.35
CA GLY A 534 2.02 -15.66 -18.07
C GLY A 534 0.83 -14.72 -17.96
N LEU A 535 0.11 -14.81 -16.83
CA LEU A 535 -0.85 -13.80 -16.40
C LEU A 535 -0.03 -12.66 -15.78
N ALA A 536 0.44 -11.73 -16.60
CA ALA A 536 1.42 -10.74 -16.19
C ALA A 536 0.87 -9.30 -16.18
N ASP A 537 -0.22 -9.05 -16.89
CA ASP A 537 -0.71 -7.70 -17.14
C ASP A 537 -1.82 -7.35 -16.15
N PRO A 538 -1.61 -6.37 -15.26
CA PRO A 538 -2.71 -5.69 -14.57
C PRO A 538 -3.71 -5.17 -15.60
N SER A 539 -4.98 -5.49 -15.42
CA SER A 539 -6.05 -5.03 -16.31
C SER A 539 -7.11 -4.24 -15.58
N SER A 540 -7.34 -4.55 -14.32
CA SER A 540 -8.38 -3.96 -13.48
C SER A 540 -7.94 -3.96 -12.02
N VAL A 541 -8.37 -2.92 -11.31
CA VAL A 541 -8.29 -2.83 -9.86
C VAL A 541 -9.65 -2.41 -9.31
N GLU A 542 -10.09 -3.06 -8.24
CA GLU A 542 -11.31 -2.65 -7.55
C GLU A 542 -10.95 -1.59 -6.50
N LEU A 543 -11.21 -0.32 -6.80
CA LEU A 543 -10.84 0.78 -5.91
C LEU A 543 -11.99 1.16 -4.96
N PRO A 544 -11.70 1.35 -3.66
CA PRO A 544 -12.68 1.83 -2.71
C PRO A 544 -13.08 3.28 -3.01
N GLN A 545 -14.37 3.55 -2.92
CA GLN A 545 -14.99 4.87 -3.09
C GLN A 545 -15.23 5.57 -1.76
#